data_AF-A0A947M5B6-F1
#
_entry.id   AF-A0A947M5B6-F1
#
_cell.length_a   1.000
_cell.length_b   1.000
_cell.length_c   1.000
_cell.angle_alpha   90.00
_cell.angle_beta   90.00
_cell.angle_gamma   90.00
#
_symmetry.space_group_name_H-M   'P 1'
#
loop_
_entity.id
_entity.type
_entity.pdbx_description
1 polymer ?
#
loop_
_entity_poly.entity_id
_entity_poly.type
_entity_poly.pdbx_seq_one_letter_code
_entity_poly.pdbx_strand_id
1 'polypeptide(L)'
;MDAENHFWNWAMRIIYLYTLVILLWPTAANATVIEYNGDGSVTMHKARDYLADHRHLQMAPIVTKASSLQMRRDRFHKAINSAASRYDIDPDLLHAIIETESAYRPESVSNKGAQGLMQLMPRTAEAFGVKNAFDPEENIQGGTRYLR
;
A
#
# COMPACT_ATOMS: atom_id res chain seq x y z
N MET A 1 39.87 -39.21 -30.68
CA MET A 1 39.61 -38.06 -29.78
C MET A 1 38.17 -37.55 -29.88
N ASP A 2 37.36 -37.97 -30.86
CA ASP A 2 36.03 -37.38 -31.08
C ASP A 2 34.88 -38.01 -30.26
N ALA A 3 35.06 -39.24 -29.77
CA ALA A 3 34.03 -39.94 -29.00
C ALA A 3 33.86 -39.38 -27.57
N GLU A 4 34.94 -38.93 -26.93
CA GLU A 4 34.91 -38.35 -25.58
C GLU A 4 34.20 -36.99 -25.58
N ASN A 5 34.47 -36.13 -26.57
CA ASN A 5 33.81 -34.83 -26.68
C ASN A 5 32.31 -34.97 -26.96
N HIS A 6 31.91 -35.98 -27.74
CA HIS A 6 30.50 -36.28 -27.97
C HIS A 6 29.79 -36.77 -26.69
N PHE A 7 30.47 -37.61 -25.89
CA PHE A 7 29.97 -38.09 -24.61
C PHE A 7 29.73 -36.95 -23.61
N TRP A 8 30.71 -36.05 -23.43
CA TRP A 8 30.58 -34.91 -22.51
C TRP A 8 29.48 -33.92 -22.93
N ASN A 9 29.32 -33.67 -24.22
CA ASN A 9 28.25 -32.81 -24.74
C ASN A 9 26.86 -33.42 -24.53
N TRP A 10 26.74 -34.74 -24.70
CA TRP A 10 25.48 -35.46 -24.43
C TRP A 10 25.16 -35.49 -22.93
N ALA A 11 26.15 -35.74 -22.08
CA ALA A 11 25.99 -35.73 -20.62
C ALA A 11 25.58 -34.34 -20.08
N MET A 12 26.23 -33.27 -20.56
CA MET A 12 25.88 -31.89 -20.16
C MET A 12 24.45 -31.51 -20.54
N ARG A 13 23.98 -31.92 -21.73
CA ARG A 13 22.59 -31.68 -22.16
C ARG A 13 21.56 -32.37 -21.26
N ILE A 14 21.84 -33.59 -20.81
CA ILE A 14 20.97 -34.33 -19.88
C ILE A 14 20.92 -33.63 -18.53
N ILE A 15 22.07 -33.17 -18.02
CA ILE A 15 22.15 -32.42 -16.76
C ILE A 15 21.37 -31.09 -16.86
N TYR A 16 21.50 -30.37 -17.97
CA TYR A 16 20.72 -29.13 -18.20
C TYR A 16 19.22 -29.39 -18.30
N LEU A 17 18.80 -30.48 -18.94
CA LEU A 17 17.38 -30.85 -19.00
C LEU A 17 16.83 -31.23 -17.62
N TYR A 18 17.58 -31.99 -16.82
CA TYR A 18 17.17 -32.35 -15.46
C TYR A 18 17.08 -31.14 -14.52
N THR A 19 18.05 -30.22 -14.59
CA THR A 19 18.05 -29.01 -13.77
C THR A 19 16.90 -28.06 -14.13
N LEU A 20 16.58 -27.92 -15.42
CA LEU A 20 15.43 -27.13 -15.87
C LEU A 20 14.09 -27.69 -15.36
N VAL A 21 13.93 -29.02 -15.36
CA VAL A 21 12.72 -29.70 -14.86
C VAL A 21 12.53 -29.50 -13.36
N ILE A 22 13.62 -29.55 -12.57
CA ILE A 22 13.57 -29.33 -11.12
C ILE A 22 13.16 -27.88 -10.79
N LEU A 23 13.64 -26.90 -11.55
CA LEU A 23 13.28 -25.49 -11.36
C LEU A 23 11.83 -25.16 -11.74
N LEU A 24 11.23 -25.96 -12.62
CA LEU A 24 9.84 -25.78 -13.08
C LEU A 24 8.83 -26.59 -12.25
N TRP A 25 9.25 -27.35 -11.24
CA TRP A 25 8.32 -28.09 -10.40
C TRP A 25 7.65 -27.13 -9.41
N PRO A 26 6.32 -26.90 -9.50
CA PRO A 26 5.64 -26.07 -8.52
C PRO A 26 5.70 -26.76 -7.16
N THR A 27 6.27 -26.08 -6.16
CA THR A 27 6.13 -26.50 -4.77
C THR A 27 4.71 -26.18 -4.32
N ALA A 28 3.92 -27.22 -4.02
CA ALA A 28 2.60 -27.02 -3.45
C ALA A 28 2.76 -26.44 -2.04
N ALA A 29 2.47 -25.15 -1.87
CA ALA A 29 2.34 -24.53 -0.56
C ALA A 29 1.05 -25.08 0.10
N ASN A 30 1.21 -25.97 1.09
CA ASN A 30 0.09 -26.48 1.87
C ASN A 30 0.05 -25.77 3.21
N ALA A 31 -1.09 -25.16 3.53
CA ALA A 31 -1.36 -24.59 4.85
C ALA A 31 -2.37 -25.48 5.59
N THR A 32 -2.09 -25.74 6.86
CA THR A 32 -2.92 -26.59 7.74
C THR A 32 -3.47 -25.74 8.87
N VAL A 33 -4.76 -25.89 9.16
CA VAL A 33 -5.43 -25.30 10.32
C VAL A 33 -5.58 -26.39 11.38
N ILE A 34 -5.18 -26.07 12.60
CA ILE A 34 -5.32 -26.93 13.77
C ILE A 34 -6.41 -26.33 14.65
N GLU A 35 -7.48 -27.09 14.86
CA GLU A 35 -8.62 -26.68 15.68
C GLU A 35 -8.65 -27.51 16.97
N TYR A 36 -8.75 -26.80 18.10
CA TYR A 36 -8.83 -27.39 19.43
C TYR A 36 -10.28 -27.38 19.89
N ASN A 37 -10.85 -28.56 20.06
CA ASN A 37 -12.23 -28.72 20.52
C ASN A 37 -12.30 -28.63 22.05
N GLY A 38 -13.45 -28.22 22.58
CA GLY A 38 -13.67 -28.09 24.03
C GLY A 38 -13.62 -29.40 24.82
N ASP A 39 -13.63 -30.54 24.13
CA ASP A 39 -13.43 -31.89 24.68
C ASP A 39 -11.94 -32.30 24.74
N GLY A 40 -11.03 -31.41 24.34
CA GLY A 40 -9.60 -31.66 24.29
C GLY A 40 -9.11 -32.39 23.04
N SER A 41 -10.00 -32.71 22.09
CA SER A 41 -9.61 -33.29 20.80
C SER A 41 -9.03 -32.23 19.86
N VAL A 42 -8.15 -32.68 18.96
CA VAL A 42 -7.53 -31.82 17.95
C VAL A 42 -7.93 -32.32 16.57
N THR A 43 -8.47 -31.43 15.75
CA THR A 43 -8.80 -31.72 14.35
C THR A 43 -7.92 -30.90 13.41
N MET A 44 -7.47 -31.54 12.34
CA MET A 44 -6.61 -30.92 11.33
C MET A 44 -7.40 -30.75 10.04
N HIS A 45 -7.44 -29.51 9.55
CA HIS A 45 -8.14 -29.15 8.32
C HIS A 45 -7.18 -28.55 7.32
N LYS A 46 -7.38 -28.82 6.03
CA LYS A 46 -6.69 -28.04 4.99
C LYS A 46 -7.23 -26.61 5.03
N ALA A 47 -6.35 -25.61 5.06
CA ALA A 47 -6.77 -24.22 5.19
C ALA A 47 -7.80 -23.79 4.13
N ARG A 48 -7.64 -24.27 2.88
CA ARG A 48 -8.57 -24.00 1.78
C ARG A 48 -10.00 -24.49 2.08
N ASP A 49 -10.11 -25.69 2.66
CA ASP A 49 -11.38 -26.36 2.92
C ASP A 49 -12.01 -25.76 4.18
N TYR A 50 -11.18 -25.45 5.18
CA TYR A 50 -11.59 -24.78 6.42
C TYR A 50 -12.19 -23.38 6.17
N LEU A 51 -11.55 -22.54 5.35
CA LEU A 51 -12.02 -21.19 5.02
C LEU A 51 -13.28 -21.17 4.14
N ALA A 52 -13.51 -22.23 3.34
CA ALA A 52 -14.72 -22.37 2.54
C ALA A 52 -15.95 -22.64 3.43
N ASP A 53 -15.76 -23.46 4.47
CA ASP A 53 -16.78 -23.82 5.45
C ASP A 53 -17.00 -22.68 6.47
N HIS A 54 -15.92 -22.03 6.91
CA HIS A 54 -15.92 -20.96 7.91
C HIS A 54 -15.97 -19.58 7.25
N ARG A 55 -17.02 -19.32 6.46
CA ARG A 55 -17.21 -18.07 5.72
C ARG A 55 -17.18 -16.80 6.58
N HIS A 56 -17.51 -16.91 7.86
CA HIS A 56 -17.45 -15.80 8.83
C HIS A 56 -16.00 -15.41 9.21
N LEU A 57 -15.02 -16.28 8.94
CA LEU A 57 -13.58 -15.99 9.04
C LEU A 57 -13.05 -15.32 7.77
N GLN A 58 -13.86 -15.18 6.72
CA GLN A 58 -13.50 -14.34 5.58
C GLN A 58 -13.48 -12.90 6.07
N MET A 59 -12.27 -12.43 6.34
CA MET A 59 -12.02 -11.03 6.66
C MET A 59 -12.64 -10.19 5.53
N ALA A 60 -13.30 -9.07 5.89
CA ALA A 60 -13.65 -8.03 4.92
C ALA A 60 -12.46 -7.79 3.99
N PRO A 61 -12.67 -7.50 2.68
CA PRO A 61 -11.57 -7.39 1.71
C PRO A 61 -10.46 -6.59 2.36
N ILE A 62 -9.25 -7.14 2.40
CA ILE A 62 -8.10 -6.48 3.00
C ILE A 62 -7.99 -5.15 2.25
N VAL A 63 -8.55 -4.07 2.80
CA VAL A 63 -8.43 -2.74 2.23
C VAL A 63 -6.97 -2.43 2.43
N THR A 64 -6.20 -2.69 1.39
CA THR A 64 -4.77 -2.52 1.44
C THR A 64 -4.50 -1.05 1.76
N LYS A 65 -3.39 -0.79 2.43
CA LYS A 65 -2.95 0.59 2.71
C LYS A 65 -2.97 1.44 1.43
N ALA A 66 -2.60 0.86 0.29
CA ALA A 66 -2.67 1.48 -1.03
C ALA A 66 -4.11 1.88 -1.43
N SER A 67 -5.10 0.97 -1.31
CA SER A 67 -6.51 1.27 -1.60
C SER A 67 -7.05 2.40 -0.71
N SER A 68 -6.73 2.38 0.59
CA SER A 68 -7.16 3.44 1.51
C SER A 68 -6.49 4.79 1.28
N LEU A 69 -5.25 4.81 0.78
CA LEU A 69 -4.58 6.04 0.33
C LEU A 69 -5.25 6.60 -0.92
N GLN A 70 -5.50 5.75 -1.93
CA GLN A 70 -6.13 6.16 -3.18
C GLN A 70 -7.51 6.79 -2.93
N MET A 71 -8.36 6.16 -2.12
CA MET A 71 -9.67 6.72 -1.77
C MET A 71 -9.59 8.09 -1.08
N ARG A 72 -8.54 8.34 -0.28
CA ARG A 72 -8.33 9.63 0.37
C ARG A 72 -7.76 10.67 -0.60
N ARG A 73 -6.86 10.27 -1.50
CA ARG A 73 -6.37 11.12 -2.59
C ARG A 73 -7.52 11.61 -3.45
N ASP A 74 -8.39 10.70 -3.90
CA ASP A 74 -9.51 11.00 -4.78
C ASP A 74 -10.50 11.99 -4.12
N ARG A 75 -10.70 11.86 -2.80
CA ARG A 75 -11.56 12.77 -2.02
C ARG A 75 -11.13 14.23 -2.11
N PHE A 76 -9.83 14.50 -2.17
CA PHE A 76 -9.29 15.87 -2.16
C PHE A 76 -8.76 16.34 -3.52
N HIS A 77 -8.77 15.48 -4.55
CA HIS A 77 -8.25 15.77 -5.88
C HIS A 77 -8.80 17.07 -6.48
N LYS A 78 -10.10 17.32 -6.34
CA LYS A 78 -10.74 18.56 -6.85
C LYS A 78 -10.22 19.82 -6.14
N ALA A 79 -10.10 19.79 -4.81
CA ALA A 79 -9.59 20.90 -4.02
C ALA A 79 -8.13 21.20 -4.35
N ILE A 80 -7.32 20.14 -4.48
CA ILE A 80 -5.91 20.21 -4.87
C ILE A 80 -5.74 20.83 -6.25
N ASN A 81 -6.47 20.34 -7.26
CA ASN A 81 -6.39 20.89 -8.62
C ASN A 81 -6.86 22.35 -8.68
N SER A 82 -7.89 22.71 -7.91
CA SER A 82 -8.38 24.09 -7.80
C SER A 82 -7.32 25.02 -7.23
N ALA A 83 -6.66 24.63 -6.13
CA ALA A 83 -5.59 25.41 -5.51
C ALA A 83 -4.34 25.47 -6.41
N ALA A 84 -3.91 24.32 -6.97
CA ALA A 84 -2.81 24.22 -7.92
C ALA A 84 -2.98 25.20 -9.09
N SER A 85 -4.15 25.20 -9.72
CA SER A 85 -4.47 26.12 -10.82
C SER A 85 -4.48 27.58 -10.37
N ARG A 86 -5.06 27.88 -9.20
CA ARG A 86 -5.17 29.25 -8.68
C ARG A 86 -3.80 29.87 -8.39
N TYR A 87 -2.88 29.08 -7.83
CA TYR A 87 -1.56 29.54 -7.44
C TYR A 87 -0.48 29.12 -8.44
N ASP A 88 -0.86 28.59 -9.60
CA ASP A 88 0.05 28.22 -10.68
C ASP A 88 1.23 27.35 -10.16
N ILE A 89 0.85 26.27 -9.45
CA ILE A 89 1.72 25.21 -8.95
C ILE A 89 1.31 23.90 -9.63
N ASP A 90 2.27 23.03 -9.89
CA ASP A 90 2.00 21.68 -10.41
C ASP A 90 1.10 20.89 -9.44
N PRO A 91 -0.08 20.38 -9.86
CA PRO A 91 -0.95 19.58 -9.00
C PRO A 91 -0.28 18.30 -8.49
N ASP A 92 0.65 17.70 -9.24
CA ASP A 92 1.37 16.50 -8.78
C ASP A 92 2.33 16.83 -7.63
N LEU A 93 2.91 18.04 -7.62
CA LEU A 93 3.70 18.52 -6.50
C LEU A 93 2.84 18.67 -5.24
N LEU A 94 1.65 19.26 -5.33
CA LEU A 94 0.73 19.36 -4.19
C LEU A 94 0.33 17.98 -3.68
N HIS A 95 0.03 17.04 -4.59
CA HIS A 95 -0.28 15.66 -4.22
C HIS A 95 0.88 15.02 -3.45
N ALA A 96 2.13 15.18 -3.91
CA ALA A 96 3.30 14.65 -3.24
C ALA A 96 3.51 15.26 -1.84
N ILE A 97 3.30 16.57 -1.69
CA ILE A 97 3.40 17.26 -0.40
C ILE A 97 2.33 16.74 0.56
N ILE A 98 1.04 16.77 0.17
CA ILE A 98 -0.06 16.34 1.05
C ILE A 98 0.07 14.86 1.45
N GLU A 99 0.53 14.02 0.53
CA GLU A 99 0.81 12.61 0.83
C GLU A 99 1.90 12.47 1.89
N THR A 100 3.00 13.22 1.74
CA THR A 100 4.13 13.20 2.68
C THR A 100 3.76 13.76 4.05
N GLU A 101 3.01 14.85 4.08
CA GLU A 101 2.70 15.60 5.30
C GLU A 101 1.62 14.92 6.15
N SER A 102 0.57 14.38 5.52
CA SER A 102 -0.58 13.86 6.27
C SER A 102 -1.10 12.52 5.77
N ALA A 103 -0.56 12.00 4.66
CA ALA A 103 -1.17 10.87 3.93
C ALA A 103 -2.67 11.11 3.66
N TYR A 104 -3.04 12.35 3.30
CA TYR A 104 -4.42 12.80 3.08
C TYR A 104 -5.34 12.64 4.31
N ARG A 105 -4.83 12.92 5.51
CA ARG A 105 -5.63 12.94 6.75
C ARG A 105 -5.87 14.39 7.21
N PRO A 106 -7.10 14.91 7.12
CA PRO A 106 -7.38 16.31 7.43
C PRO A 106 -7.30 16.62 8.93
N GLU A 107 -7.40 15.61 9.78
CA GLU A 107 -7.35 15.71 11.25
C GLU A 107 -5.91 15.52 11.81
N SER A 108 -4.90 15.46 10.94
CA SER A 108 -3.52 15.17 11.37
C SER A 108 -2.92 16.32 12.18
N VAL A 109 -2.30 15.97 13.32
CA VAL A 109 -1.53 16.89 14.16
C VAL A 109 -0.16 16.28 14.43
N SER A 110 0.92 17.02 14.13
CA SER A 110 2.27 16.60 14.49
C SER A 110 2.62 16.89 15.95
N ASN A 111 3.65 16.25 16.48
CA ASN A 111 4.17 16.53 17.83
C ASN A 111 4.61 17.99 18.04
N LYS A 112 4.91 18.70 16.94
CA LYS A 112 5.30 20.12 16.97
C LYS A 112 4.10 21.07 16.84
N GLY A 113 2.90 20.53 16.62
CA GLY A 113 1.66 21.30 16.50
C GLY A 113 1.28 21.70 15.08
N ALA A 114 1.90 21.13 14.06
CA ALA A 114 1.48 21.32 12.66
C ALA A 114 0.14 20.60 12.40
N GLN A 115 -0.76 21.21 11.62
CA GLN A 115 -2.17 20.81 11.51
C GLN A 115 -2.63 20.62 10.07
N GLY A 116 -3.46 19.61 9.85
CA GLY A 116 -4.21 19.40 8.61
C GLY A 116 -3.43 18.74 7.48
N LEU A 117 -3.99 18.86 6.27
CA LEU A 117 -3.52 18.15 5.08
C LEU A 117 -2.09 18.51 4.66
N MET A 118 -1.75 19.80 4.74
CA MET A 118 -0.44 20.37 4.38
C MET A 118 0.40 20.70 5.62
N GLN A 119 0.00 20.22 6.81
CA GLN A 119 0.73 20.39 8.07
C GLN A 119 1.18 21.84 8.32
N LEU A 120 0.22 22.77 8.36
CA LEU A 120 0.49 24.17 8.66
C LEU A 120 0.70 24.37 10.16
N MET A 121 1.74 25.09 10.54
CA MET A 121 1.87 25.59 11.91
C MET A 121 0.77 26.63 12.18
N PRO A 122 0.21 26.75 13.40
CA PRO A 122 -0.91 27.66 13.68
C PRO A 122 -0.64 29.11 13.27
N ARG A 123 0.57 29.60 13.54
CA ARG A 123 1.01 30.94 13.11
C ARG A 123 1.06 31.09 11.58
N THR A 124 1.48 30.05 10.87
CA THR A 124 1.49 30.03 9.40
C THR A 124 0.06 30.00 8.87
N ALA A 125 -0.81 29.16 9.43
CA ALA A 125 -2.21 29.09 9.06
C ALA A 125 -2.87 30.49 9.15
N GLU A 126 -2.66 31.21 10.26
CA GLU A 126 -3.16 32.57 10.45
C GLU A 126 -2.59 33.57 9.42
N ALA A 127 -1.26 33.59 9.24
CA ALA A 127 -0.60 34.47 8.27
C ALA A 127 -1.11 34.23 6.83
N PHE A 128 -1.47 32.99 6.53
CA PHE A 128 -2.05 32.56 5.27
C PHE A 128 -3.58 32.34 5.38
N GLY A 129 -4.26 33.11 6.23
CA GLY A 129 -5.71 33.33 6.14
C GLY A 129 -6.58 32.09 6.36
N VAL A 130 -6.01 31.04 6.92
CA VAL A 130 -6.68 29.79 7.31
C VAL A 130 -7.27 30.01 8.70
N LYS A 131 -8.59 29.94 8.81
CA LYS A 131 -9.32 30.08 10.08
C LYS A 131 -9.41 28.73 10.79
N ASN A 132 -9.60 27.66 10.02
CA ASN A 132 -9.62 26.30 10.52
C ASN A 132 -8.62 25.43 9.74
N ALA A 133 -7.48 25.11 10.35
CA ALA A 133 -6.47 24.27 9.73
C ALA A 133 -6.90 22.80 9.52
N PHE A 134 -8.00 22.37 10.14
CA PHE A 134 -8.60 21.05 9.91
C PHE A 134 -9.65 21.06 8.79
N ASP A 135 -10.07 22.25 8.32
CA ASP A 135 -10.88 22.35 7.11
C ASP A 135 -9.99 22.07 5.89
N PRO A 136 -10.29 21.04 5.08
CA PRO A 136 -9.45 20.65 3.96
C PRO A 136 -9.25 21.76 2.92
N GLU A 137 -10.30 22.52 2.61
CA GLU A 137 -10.25 23.53 1.56
C GLU A 137 -9.41 24.72 2.05
N GLU A 138 -9.65 25.21 3.27
CA GLU A 138 -8.84 26.28 3.84
C GLU A 138 -7.37 25.88 3.98
N ASN A 139 -7.10 24.66 4.47
CA ASN A 139 -5.73 24.16 4.66
C ASN A 139 -4.99 24.03 3.32
N ILE A 140 -5.63 23.43 2.30
CA ILE A 140 -5.03 23.29 0.96
C ILE A 140 -4.80 24.68 0.35
N GLN A 141 -5.77 25.58 0.40
CA GLN A 141 -5.64 26.92 -0.19
C GLN A 141 -4.54 27.74 0.50
N GLY A 142 -4.52 27.73 1.84
CA GLY A 142 -3.53 28.46 2.63
C GLY A 142 -2.12 27.88 2.50
N GLY A 143 -1.99 26.56 2.51
CA GLY A 143 -0.70 25.89 2.34
C GLY A 143 -0.15 26.02 0.93
N THR A 144 -1.00 25.97 -0.09
CA THR A 144 -0.57 26.22 -1.48
C THR A 144 -0.10 27.67 -1.65
N ARG A 145 -0.80 28.63 -1.02
CA ARG A 145 -0.38 30.03 -1.02
C ARG A 145 0.97 30.25 -0.32
N TYR A 146 1.29 29.45 0.70
CA TYR A 146 2.59 29.50 1.37
C TYR A 146 3.76 29.03 0.48
N LEU A 147 3.49 28.18 -0.52
CA LEU A 147 4.51 27.63 -1.43
C LEU A 147 4.90 28.56 -2.59
N ARG A 148 4.19 29.69 -2.77
CA ARG A 148 4.44 30.67 -3.85
C ARG A 148 5.06 31.95 -3.33
#